data_AF-A0A3M6U5F3-F1
#
_entry.id   AF-A0A3M6U5F3-F1
#
_cell.length_a   1.000
_cell.length_b   1.000
_cell.length_c   1.000
_cell.angle_alpha   90.00
_cell.angle_beta   90.00
_cell.angle_gamma   90.00
#
_symmetry.space_group_name_H-M   'P 1'
#
loop_
_entity.id
_entity.type
_entity.pdbx_description
1 polymer ?
#
loop_
_entity_poly.entity_id
_entity_poly.type
_entity_poly.pdbx_seq_one_letter_code
_entity_poly.pdbx_strand_id
1 'polypeptide(L)'
;FARKKAAELEDFQGSTASLGDGVLDSDTGTSPAKRRRMVKQDGEEIIKDFLSQVAKLPVESMTEEKTSQEVARLKEQVLARNNPYIQELLAK
;
A
#
# COMPACT_ATOMS: atom_id res chain seq x y z
N PHE A 1 10.61 13.21 -19.07
CA PHE A 1 11.27 13.92 -17.94
C PHE A 1 10.28 14.68 -17.05
N ALA A 2 9.44 15.57 -17.60
CA ALA A 2 8.48 16.36 -16.81
C ALA A 2 7.50 15.54 -15.95
N ARG A 3 6.91 14.44 -16.47
CA ARG A 3 6.00 13.58 -15.69
C ARG A 3 6.66 12.86 -14.52
N LYS A 4 7.93 12.47 -14.66
CA LYS A 4 8.70 11.78 -13.60
C LYS A 4 9.05 12.73 -12.46
N LYS A 5 9.38 13.99 -12.80
CA LYS A 5 9.61 15.06 -11.82
C LYS A 5 8.34 15.53 -11.11
N ALA A 6 7.17 15.48 -11.77
CA ALA A 6 5.89 15.77 -11.13
C ALA A 6 5.56 14.76 -10.01
N ALA A 7 5.76 13.46 -10.27
CA ALA A 7 5.56 12.41 -9.26
C ALA A 7 6.49 12.57 -8.03
N GLU A 8 7.74 13.00 -8.23
CA GLU A 8 8.68 13.29 -7.14
C GLU A 8 8.27 14.53 -6.30
N LEU A 9 7.52 15.46 -6.87
CA LEU A 9 7.07 16.70 -6.20
C LEU A 9 5.74 16.54 -5.44
N GLU A 10 4.92 15.53 -5.78
CA GLU A 10 3.70 15.20 -5.03
C GLU A 10 4.01 14.78 -3.58
N ASP A 11 5.15 14.11 -3.35
CA ASP A 11 5.60 13.70 -2.02
C ASP A 11 6.16 14.87 -1.18
N PHE A 12 6.73 15.90 -1.82
CA PHE A 12 7.37 17.04 -1.13
C PHE A 12 6.37 18.06 -0.57
N GLN A 13 5.17 18.18 -1.16
CA GLN A 13 4.13 19.09 -0.70
C GLN A 13 3.41 18.62 0.59
N GLY A 14 3.65 17.39 1.04
CA GLY A 14 3.11 16.87 2.30
C GLY A 14 3.67 17.52 3.57
N SER A 15 4.82 18.21 3.50
CA SER A 15 5.42 18.91 4.65
C SER A 15 5.01 20.39 4.76
N THR A 16 4.49 20.99 3.70
CA THR A 16 4.08 22.42 3.67
C THR A 16 2.57 22.62 3.79
N ALA A 17 1.78 21.55 3.83
CA ALA A 17 0.33 21.57 4.00
C ALA A 17 -0.16 22.11 5.37
N SER A 18 0.75 22.59 6.23
CA SER A 18 0.40 23.38 7.41
C SER A 18 0.11 24.86 7.11
N LEU A 19 0.32 25.32 5.86
CA LEU A 19 0.27 26.75 5.51
C LEU A 19 -0.66 27.13 4.35
N GLY A 20 -1.61 26.29 3.97
CA GLY A 20 -2.57 26.73 2.95
C GLY A 20 -3.79 25.84 2.89
N ASP A 21 -4.94 26.50 2.87
CA ASP A 21 -6.24 25.98 2.47
C ASP A 21 -6.15 25.38 1.04
N GLY A 22 -5.51 24.23 0.93
CA GLY A 22 -5.46 23.45 -0.30
C GLY A 22 -6.80 22.74 -0.46
N VAL A 23 -7.31 22.69 -1.70
CA VAL A 23 -8.59 22.06 -2.08
C VAL A 23 -8.82 20.78 -1.28
N LEU A 24 -9.63 20.92 -0.24
CA LEU A 24 -10.10 19.80 0.55
C LEU A 24 -11.13 19.09 -0.31
N ASP A 25 -11.05 17.77 -0.32
CA ASP A 25 -12.12 17.00 -0.92
C ASP A 25 -13.38 17.13 -0.07
N SER A 26 -14.50 17.45 -0.71
CA SER A 26 -15.78 17.69 -0.05
C SER A 26 -16.33 16.46 0.67
N ASP A 27 -15.97 15.25 0.25
CA ASP A 27 -16.47 14.02 0.86
C ASP A 27 -15.61 13.58 2.06
N THR A 28 -14.30 13.84 2.01
CA THR A 28 -13.37 13.31 3.04
C THR A 28 -12.76 14.38 3.94
N GLY A 29 -12.92 15.67 3.63
CA GLY A 29 -12.36 16.78 4.41
C GLY A 29 -10.83 16.80 4.46
N THR A 30 -10.16 16.13 3.52
CA THR A 30 -8.70 15.99 3.46
C THR A 30 -8.20 16.24 2.05
N SER A 31 -7.00 16.81 1.92
CA SER A 31 -6.40 17.01 0.60
C SER A 31 -6.15 15.68 -0.13
N PRO A 32 -6.23 15.65 -1.48
CA PRO A 32 -5.92 14.47 -2.28
C PRO A 32 -4.54 13.86 -1.97
N ALA A 33 -3.53 14.70 -1.75
CA ALA A 33 -2.17 14.26 -1.39
C ALA A 33 -2.14 13.53 -0.04
N LYS A 34 -2.82 14.07 0.98
CA LYS A 34 -2.92 13.43 2.30
C LYS A 34 -3.59 12.06 2.19
N ARG A 35 -4.66 11.94 1.39
CA ARG A 35 -5.33 10.66 1.16
C ARG A 35 -4.44 9.63 0.49
N ARG A 36 -3.75 10.01 -0.59
CA ARG A 36 -2.81 9.11 -1.29
C ARG A 36 -1.75 8.60 -0.31
N ARG A 37 -1.20 9.48 0.53
CA ARG A 37 -0.24 9.10 1.57
C ARG A 37 -0.83 8.11 2.57
N MET A 38 -2.04 8.35 3.08
CA MET A 38 -2.70 7.45 4.02
C MET A 38 -3.00 6.08 3.40
N VAL A 39 -3.51 6.04 2.17
CA VAL A 39 -3.76 4.80 1.42
C VAL A 39 -2.46 4.01 1.22
N LYS A 40 -1.37 4.71 0.88
CA LYS A 40 -0.04 4.10 0.76
C LYS A 40 0.46 3.53 2.09
N GLN A 41 0.35 4.29 3.18
CA GLN A 41 0.77 3.83 4.51
C GLN A 41 0.00 2.59 4.97
N ASP A 42 -1.33 2.57 4.78
CA ASP A 42 -2.15 1.38 5.04
C ASP A 42 -1.73 0.19 4.17
N GLY A 43 -1.45 0.43 2.89
CA GLY A 43 -0.97 -0.61 1.97
C GLY A 43 0.39 -1.18 2.37
N GLU A 44 1.33 -0.33 2.81
CA GLU A 44 2.64 -0.75 3.32
C GLU A 44 2.51 -1.59 4.61
N GLU A 45 1.57 -1.24 5.50
CA GLU A 45 1.28 -2.02 6.71
C GLU A 45 0.73 -3.40 6.36
N ILE A 46 -0.21 -3.49 5.42
CA ILE A 46 -0.75 -4.77 4.93
C ILE A 46 0.35 -5.65 4.33
N ILE A 47 1.24 -5.07 3.50
CA ILE A 47 2.37 -5.80 2.91
C ILE A 47 3.33 -6.29 4.01
N LYS A 48 3.62 -5.45 4.99
CA LYS A 48 4.49 -5.81 6.12
C LYS A 48 3.91 -6.96 6.93
N ASP A 49 2.61 -6.95 7.19
CA ASP A 49 1.92 -8.04 7.89
C ASP A 49 1.98 -9.33 7.06
N PHE A 50 1.69 -9.27 5.77
CA PHE A 50 1.82 -10.41 4.85
C PHE A 50 3.23 -11.02 4.88
N LEU A 51 4.27 -10.21 4.73
CA LEU A 51 5.66 -10.67 4.78
C LEU A 51 6.01 -11.29 6.14
N SER A 52 5.48 -10.71 7.23
CA SER A 52 5.67 -11.25 8.58
C SER A 52 4.97 -12.60 8.77
N GLN A 53 3.81 -12.80 8.17
CA GLN A 53 3.10 -14.08 8.19
C GLN A 53 3.83 -15.14 7.36
N VAL A 54 4.29 -14.79 6.15
CA VAL A 54 5.08 -15.69 5.29
C VAL A 54 6.38 -16.10 5.98
N ALA A 55 7.09 -15.17 6.61
CA ALA A 55 8.34 -15.45 7.32
C ALA A 55 8.16 -16.39 8.54
N LYS A 56 6.95 -16.49 9.09
CA LYS A 56 6.61 -17.39 10.20
C LYS A 56 6.17 -18.77 9.74
N LEU A 57 6.00 -19.00 8.43
CA LEU A 57 5.60 -20.31 7.92
C LEU A 57 6.72 -21.34 8.18
N PRO A 58 6.41 -22.51 8.74
CA PRO A 58 7.41 -23.53 9.05
C PRO A 58 7.75 -24.34 7.78
N VAL A 59 8.34 -23.68 6.79
CA VAL A 59 8.65 -24.22 5.45
C VAL A 59 9.50 -25.50 5.49
N GLU A 60 10.33 -25.68 6.52
CA GLU A 60 11.16 -26.88 6.70
C GLU A 60 10.35 -28.13 7.09
N SER A 61 9.17 -27.93 7.69
CA SER A 61 8.29 -29.02 8.13
C SER A 61 7.13 -29.31 7.16
N MET A 62 6.88 -28.40 6.22
CA MET A 62 5.76 -28.45 5.29
C MET A 62 6.21 -29.03 3.94
N THR A 63 5.30 -29.72 3.24
CA THR A 63 5.54 -30.08 1.84
C THR A 63 5.43 -28.85 0.95
N GLU A 64 5.99 -28.92 -0.24
CA GLU A 64 5.95 -27.82 -1.22
C GLU A 64 4.50 -27.44 -1.56
N GLU A 65 3.61 -28.42 -1.72
CA GLU A 65 2.20 -28.19 -2.04
C GLU A 65 1.49 -27.43 -0.91
N LYS A 66 1.73 -27.82 0.35
CA LYS A 66 1.13 -27.14 1.51
C LYS A 66 1.68 -25.72 1.66
N THR A 67 2.98 -25.53 1.42
CA THR A 67 3.61 -24.20 1.46
C THR A 67 3.02 -23.29 0.38
N SER A 68 2.85 -23.82 -0.85
CA SER A 68 2.24 -23.09 -1.95
C SER A 68 0.78 -22.70 -1.66
N GLN A 69 -0.01 -23.63 -1.09
CA GLN A 69 -1.38 -23.36 -0.67
C GLN A 69 -1.47 -22.27 0.41
N GLU A 70 -0.59 -22.29 1.41
CA GLU A 70 -0.61 -21.26 2.45
C GLU A 70 -0.19 -19.90 1.94
N VAL A 71 0.83 -19.83 1.09
CA VAL A 71 1.22 -18.57 0.45
C VAL A 71 0.09 -18.04 -0.43
N ALA A 72 -0.62 -18.91 -1.15
CA ALA A 72 -1.79 -18.51 -1.94
C ALA A 72 -2.91 -17.93 -1.06
N ARG A 73 -3.23 -18.58 0.06
CA ARG A 73 -4.23 -18.09 1.02
C ARG A 73 -3.83 -16.73 1.61
N LEU A 74 -2.56 -16.53 1.96
CA LEU A 74 -2.07 -15.25 2.47
C LEU A 74 -2.16 -14.15 1.40
N LYS A 75 -1.89 -14.46 0.13
CA LYS A 75 -2.07 -13.52 -0.98
C LYS A 75 -3.54 -13.13 -1.15
N GLU A 76 -4.47 -14.08 -1.07
CA GLU A 76 -5.91 -13.79 -1.15
C GLU A 76 -6.36 -12.85 -0.02
N GLN A 77 -5.84 -13.01 1.19
CA GLN A 77 -6.13 -12.10 2.30
C GLN A 77 -5.66 -10.67 2.03
N VAL A 78 -4.49 -10.51 1.42
CA VAL A 78 -3.98 -9.19 1.02
C VAL A 78 -4.89 -8.57 -0.05
N LEU A 79 -5.29 -9.35 -1.06
CA LEU A 79 -6.18 -8.88 -2.12
C LEU A 79 -7.56 -8.48 -1.57
N ALA A 80 -8.08 -9.22 -0.58
CA ALA A 80 -9.36 -8.94 0.06
C ALA A 80 -9.40 -7.60 0.82
N ARG A 81 -8.24 -7.04 1.21
CA ARG A 81 -8.17 -5.69 1.80
C ARG A 81 -8.50 -4.58 0.81
N ASN A 82 -8.50 -4.88 -0.50
CA ASN A 82 -8.87 -3.97 -1.58
C ASN A 82 -8.17 -2.60 -1.51
N ASN A 83 -6.90 -2.58 -1.08
CA ASN A 83 -6.14 -1.34 -0.95
C ASN A 83 -5.67 -0.86 -2.35
N PRO A 84 -6.03 0.37 -2.79
CA PRO A 84 -5.69 0.87 -4.12
C PRO A 84 -4.18 0.92 -4.43
N TYR A 85 -3.35 1.20 -3.43
CA TYR A 85 -1.90 1.23 -3.60
C TYR A 85 -1.34 -0.17 -3.92
N ILE A 86 -1.86 -1.20 -3.27
CA ILE A 86 -1.48 -2.59 -3.56
C ILE A 86 -1.94 -3.00 -4.97
N GLN A 87 -3.15 -2.64 -5.36
CA GLN A 87 -3.65 -2.92 -6.71
C GLN A 87 -2.79 -2.25 -7.79
N GLU A 88 -2.40 -0.99 -7.57
CA GLU A 88 -1.48 -0.29 -8.47
C GLU A 88 -0.10 -0.96 -8.51
N LEU A 89 0.40 -1.44 -7.37
CA LEU A 89 1.68 -2.14 -7.28
C LEU A 89 1.67 -3.46 -8.08
N LEU A 90 0.56 -4.21 -8.04
CA LEU A 90 0.40 -5.46 -8.77
C LEU A 90 0.18 -5.29 -10.27
N ALA A 91 -0.29 -4.12 -10.70
CA ALA A 91 -0.50 -3.80 -12.12
C ALA A 91 0.79 -3.38 -12.84
N LYS A 92 1.92 -3.27 -12.13
CA LYS A 92 3.25 -2.94 -12.66
C LYS A 92 4.06 -4.19 -12.98
#